data_AF-A0A1C5ISZ9-F1
#
_entry.id   AF-A0A1C5ISZ9-F1
#
_cell.length_a   1.000
_cell.length_b   1.000
_cell.length_c   1.000
_cell.angle_alpha   90.00
_cell.angle_beta   90.00
_cell.angle_gamma   90.00
#
_symmetry.space_group_name_H-M   'P 1'
#
loop_
_entity.id
_entity.type
_entity.pdbx_description
1 polymer ?
#
loop_
_entity_poly.entity_id
_entity_poly.type
_entity_poly.pdbx_seq_one_letter_code
_entity_poly.pdbx_strand_id
1 'polypeptide(L)'
;MIGRPIRPLVGLLLVPALVACSVVGDVRRDPPARTSAPPGSVAPAPPPSAQPPAEVRPVRVAVPARYDPPYLEFVDADHGWALFATCDGGPPGRNCPALLFGTVDGGWSWRSLRHPRPVAEGQQLYAARGLLVLWAEPHGWYTSTDGGARFSRSAGVPAAWTAAQGRFQVDEATGKVAEWDGRRLRPLAAQPSVPGLNTVDGSDGLLVVAAGAVDGKPYAAVSFDRGRRWLSTPVPAPDGEVGPVRALVEPDGTAWLVGERPDRTGWPGLWRLRGGWEPVGVDGHPTELRSVAPIGGGLLAVTGSRGAGVVGDGYADLPWPIGPEHHLRVLADSTLAATGGPGEVLLGVGYQTDRRWIRVLVSGE
;
A
#
# COMPACT_ATOMS: atom_id res chain seq x y z
N MET A 1 3.59 12.78 46.81
CA MET A 1 2.72 11.77 47.44
C MET A 1 2.22 10.84 46.35
N ILE A 2 2.67 9.57 46.42
CA ILE A 2 1.97 8.32 46.06
C ILE A 2 1.09 8.43 44.77
N GLY A 3 1.45 7.94 43.59
CA GLY A 3 2.17 6.73 43.25
C GLY A 3 1.24 5.51 43.27
N ARG A 4 0.70 5.08 42.13
CA ARG A 4 0.91 3.72 41.59
C ARG A 4 0.10 3.41 40.30
N PRO A 5 0.62 2.46 39.48
CA PRO A 5 0.25 2.17 38.11
C PRO A 5 -0.72 0.99 37.99
N ILE A 6 -1.29 0.74 36.80
CA ILE A 6 -1.88 -0.56 36.45
C ILE A 6 -1.57 -0.93 34.98
N ARG A 7 -0.75 -1.96 34.83
CA ARG A 7 -0.79 -3.03 33.81
C ARG A 7 -0.40 -4.31 34.58
N PRO A 8 -0.63 -5.53 34.08
CA PRO A 8 -1.57 -6.04 33.07
C PRO A 8 -2.38 -7.24 33.62
N LEU A 9 -3.31 -7.85 32.85
CA LEU A 9 -3.67 -9.24 33.13
C LEU A 9 -3.96 -10.03 31.85
N VAL A 10 -3.20 -11.11 31.74
CA VAL A 10 -3.35 -12.27 30.86
C VAL A 10 -4.54 -13.10 31.33
N GLY A 11 -5.38 -13.56 30.41
CA GLY A 11 -6.45 -14.52 30.69
C GLY A 11 -6.66 -15.45 29.49
N LEU A 12 -6.09 -16.65 29.60
CA LEU A 12 -6.25 -17.78 28.69
C LEU A 12 -7.45 -18.65 29.15
N LEU A 13 -8.00 -19.44 28.21
CA LEU A 13 -8.84 -20.66 28.36
C LEU A 13 -10.37 -20.50 28.37
N LEU A 14 -11.06 -21.09 27.36
CA LEU A 14 -11.72 -22.41 27.47
C LEU A 14 -12.47 -22.81 26.17
N VAL A 15 -12.22 -24.05 25.74
CA VAL A 15 -12.98 -24.81 24.73
C VAL A 15 -14.05 -25.65 25.46
N PRO A 16 -15.21 -25.92 24.84
CA PRO A 16 -15.78 -27.26 24.96
C PRO A 16 -16.19 -27.85 23.60
N ALA A 17 -15.87 -29.14 23.45
CA ALA A 17 -16.39 -30.04 22.43
C ALA A 17 -17.62 -30.78 22.98
N LEU A 18 -18.66 -31.00 22.17
CA LEU A 18 -19.65 -32.06 22.35
C LEU A 18 -20.12 -32.63 21.00
N VAL A 19 -20.20 -33.96 20.98
CA VAL A 19 -20.52 -34.89 19.88
C VAL A 19 -21.89 -35.52 20.15
N ALA A 20 -22.71 -35.73 19.11
CA ALA A 20 -23.63 -36.88 18.84
C ALA A 20 -24.69 -36.45 17.79
N CYS A 21 -24.68 -36.95 16.54
CA CYS A 21 -25.15 -38.25 16.02
C CYS A 21 -26.69 -38.41 15.83
N SER A 22 -27.10 -38.30 14.56
CA SER A 22 -27.97 -39.21 13.79
C SER A 22 -29.49 -39.29 14.05
N VAL A 23 -30.28 -38.89 13.05
CA VAL A 23 -31.60 -39.49 12.72
C VAL A 23 -31.73 -39.66 11.19
N VAL A 24 -32.08 -40.88 10.79
CA VAL A 24 -32.34 -41.38 9.44
C VAL A 24 -33.74 -40.95 8.97
N GLY A 25 -33.86 -40.57 7.70
CA GLY A 25 -35.14 -40.37 7.01
C GLY A 25 -35.01 -40.67 5.52
N ASP A 26 -35.24 -41.94 5.19
CA ASP A 26 -35.25 -42.50 3.84
C ASP A 26 -36.48 -41.97 3.07
N VAL A 27 -36.27 -41.16 2.03
CA VAL A 27 -37.33 -40.72 1.11
C VAL A 27 -36.97 -41.20 -0.28
N ARG A 28 -37.62 -42.31 -0.70
CA ARG A 28 -37.64 -42.73 -2.09
C ARG A 28 -38.38 -41.66 -2.91
N ARG A 29 -37.63 -40.89 -3.72
CA ARG A 29 -38.17 -40.05 -4.79
C ARG A 29 -37.87 -40.71 -6.13
N ASP A 30 -38.91 -40.81 -6.96
CA ASP A 30 -38.80 -41.24 -8.34
C ASP A 30 -37.83 -40.34 -9.14
N PRO A 31 -37.09 -40.91 -10.11
CA PRO A 31 -36.11 -40.16 -10.88
C PRO A 31 -36.80 -39.12 -11.78
N PRO A 32 -36.38 -37.84 -11.75
CA PRO A 32 -36.88 -36.87 -12.71
C PRO A 32 -36.41 -37.25 -14.12
N ALA A 33 -37.31 -37.04 -15.07
CA ALA A 33 -37.06 -37.19 -16.50
C ALA A 33 -35.79 -36.41 -16.92
N ARG A 34 -35.04 -37.01 -17.87
CA ARG A 34 -33.81 -36.45 -18.45
C ARG A 34 -34.08 -35.05 -18.97
N THR A 35 -33.74 -34.05 -18.17
CA THR A 35 -33.62 -32.66 -18.60
C THR A 35 -32.26 -32.54 -19.28
N SER A 36 -32.27 -31.95 -20.47
CA SER A 36 -31.10 -31.71 -21.30
C SER A 36 -29.92 -31.17 -20.51
N ALA A 37 -28.72 -31.65 -20.82
CA ALA A 37 -27.48 -31.19 -20.22
C ALA A 37 -27.39 -29.65 -20.27
N PRO A 38 -27.05 -28.97 -19.16
CA PRO A 38 -26.76 -27.55 -19.20
C PRO A 38 -25.58 -27.30 -20.16
N PRO A 39 -25.53 -26.15 -20.87
CA PRO A 39 -24.36 -25.78 -21.64
C PRO A 39 -23.14 -25.84 -20.72
N GLY A 40 -22.12 -26.58 -21.16
CA GLY A 40 -20.92 -26.85 -20.38
C GLY A 40 -20.35 -25.55 -19.84
N SER A 41 -20.21 -25.49 -18.50
CA SER A 41 -19.43 -24.47 -17.83
C SER A 41 -18.02 -24.54 -18.40
N VAL A 42 -17.68 -23.60 -19.28
CA VAL A 42 -16.33 -23.46 -19.81
C VAL A 42 -15.48 -23.04 -18.62
N ALA A 43 -14.63 -23.95 -18.16
CA ALA A 43 -13.68 -23.65 -17.09
C ALA A 43 -12.86 -22.41 -17.51
N PRO A 44 -12.73 -21.39 -16.63
CA PRO A 44 -11.97 -20.20 -16.96
C PRO A 44 -10.53 -20.59 -17.35
N ALA A 45 -10.00 -19.93 -18.38
CA ALA A 45 -8.65 -20.14 -18.84
C ALA A 45 -7.66 -19.93 -17.68
N PRO A 46 -6.61 -20.76 -17.57
CA PRO A 46 -5.59 -20.57 -16.54
C PRO A 46 -4.92 -19.20 -16.70
N PRO A 47 -4.49 -18.57 -15.59
CA PRO A 47 -3.79 -17.30 -15.67
C PRO A 47 -2.53 -17.42 -16.54
N PRO A 48 -2.15 -16.37 -17.28
CA PRO A 48 -0.91 -16.33 -18.03
C PRO A 48 0.27 -16.54 -17.07
N SER A 49 1.28 -17.27 -17.51
CA SER A 49 2.49 -17.46 -16.72
C SER A 49 3.22 -16.11 -16.59
N ALA A 50 3.65 -15.80 -15.36
CA ALA A 50 4.49 -14.63 -15.11
C ALA A 50 5.76 -14.72 -15.96
N GLN A 51 6.06 -13.66 -16.71
CA GLN A 51 7.31 -13.54 -17.44
C GLN A 51 8.44 -13.21 -16.45
N PRO A 52 9.69 -13.62 -16.74
CA PRO A 52 10.83 -13.15 -15.97
C PRO A 52 10.97 -11.62 -16.11
N PRO A 53 11.59 -10.95 -15.12
CA PRO A 53 11.93 -9.55 -15.27
C PRO A 53 12.85 -9.35 -16.48
N ALA A 54 12.70 -8.20 -17.15
CA ALA A 54 13.51 -7.87 -18.31
C ALA A 54 14.99 -7.66 -17.93
N GLU A 55 15.25 -7.32 -16.67
CA GLU A 55 16.58 -7.02 -16.15
C GLU A 55 16.69 -7.44 -14.68
N VAL A 56 17.85 -7.95 -14.28
CA VAL A 56 18.18 -8.26 -12.88
C VAL A 56 19.48 -7.55 -12.52
N ARG A 57 19.46 -6.79 -11.43
CA ARG A 57 20.58 -6.04 -10.87
C ARG A 57 20.96 -6.62 -9.50
N PRO A 58 21.76 -7.70 -9.47
CA PRO A 58 22.27 -8.23 -8.22
C PRO A 58 23.46 -7.39 -7.74
N VAL A 59 23.39 -6.88 -6.51
CA VAL A 59 24.52 -6.19 -5.87
C VAL A 59 24.77 -6.76 -4.48
N ARG A 60 26.04 -7.09 -4.23
CA ARG A 60 26.55 -7.37 -2.90
C ARG A 60 27.16 -6.12 -2.33
N VAL A 61 26.73 -5.75 -1.13
CA VAL A 61 27.33 -4.66 -0.37
C VAL A 61 28.21 -5.23 0.74
N ALA A 62 29.24 -4.49 1.14
CA ALA A 62 30.16 -4.88 2.22
C ALA A 62 29.46 -4.87 3.59
N VAL A 63 28.64 -5.89 3.82
CA VAL A 63 27.84 -6.11 5.01
C VAL A 63 28.10 -7.53 5.49
N PRO A 64 28.51 -7.73 6.76
CA PRO A 64 28.75 -9.07 7.30
C PRO A 64 27.55 -10.01 7.15
N ALA A 65 27.80 -11.30 6.95
CA ALA A 65 26.77 -12.31 6.72
C ALA A 65 25.71 -12.47 7.83
N ARG A 66 25.94 -11.89 9.01
CA ARG A 66 25.00 -11.91 10.14
C ARG A 66 23.82 -10.94 10.02
N TYR A 67 23.87 -10.01 9.08
CA TYR A 67 22.76 -9.08 8.86
C TYR A 67 21.65 -9.79 8.09
N ASP A 68 20.41 -9.52 8.48
CA ASP A 68 19.26 -9.99 7.72
C ASP A 68 19.10 -9.16 6.43
N PRO A 69 18.27 -9.60 5.47
CA PRO A 69 18.00 -8.86 4.25
C PRO A 69 17.52 -7.43 4.53
N PRO A 70 17.99 -6.43 3.75
CA PRO A 70 17.68 -5.04 4.01
C PRO A 70 16.22 -4.72 3.67
N TYR A 71 15.69 -3.68 4.32
CA TYR A 71 14.52 -2.98 3.83
C TYR A 71 14.92 -2.01 2.71
N LEU A 72 14.25 -2.08 1.56
CA LEU A 72 14.51 -1.26 0.39
C LEU A 72 13.40 -0.23 0.17
N GLU A 73 13.77 1.01 -0.08
CA GLU A 73 12.84 2.12 -0.33
C GLU A 73 13.33 2.94 -1.52
N PHE A 74 12.55 2.96 -2.61
CA PHE A 74 12.81 3.75 -3.82
C PHE A 74 11.81 4.90 -3.95
N VAL A 75 12.25 6.03 -4.51
CA VAL A 75 11.41 7.21 -4.75
C VAL A 75 11.12 7.46 -6.23
N ASP A 76 11.95 6.87 -7.09
CA ASP A 76 11.82 6.78 -8.54
C ASP A 76 12.62 5.56 -9.03
N ALA A 77 12.75 5.38 -10.35
CA ALA A 77 13.50 4.26 -10.92
C ALA A 77 15.01 4.25 -10.61
N ASP A 78 15.59 5.40 -10.24
CA ASP A 78 17.03 5.60 -10.13
C ASP A 78 17.50 5.80 -8.67
N HIS A 79 16.66 6.38 -7.82
CA HIS A 79 17.02 6.78 -6.46
C HIS A 79 16.34 5.89 -5.43
N GLY A 80 17.16 5.28 -4.57
CA GLY A 80 16.68 4.41 -3.51
C GLY A 80 17.68 4.25 -2.38
N TRP A 81 17.20 3.66 -1.28
CA TRP A 81 17.96 3.42 -0.07
C TRP A 81 17.72 2.01 0.44
N ALA A 82 18.75 1.45 1.09
CA ALA A 82 18.73 0.15 1.72
C ALA A 82 19.12 0.31 3.19
N LEU A 83 18.27 -0.19 4.08
CA LEU A 83 18.49 -0.18 5.52
C LEU A 83 18.65 -1.62 6.03
N PHE A 84 19.85 -1.95 6.47
CA PHE A 84 20.14 -3.16 7.22
C PHE A 84 19.97 -2.83 8.70
N ALA A 85 18.83 -3.21 9.28
CA ALA A 85 18.45 -2.85 10.64
C ALA A 85 18.20 -4.06 11.54
N THR A 86 18.53 -5.27 11.11
CA THR A 86 18.45 -6.44 11.97
C THR A 86 19.61 -7.38 11.70
N CYS A 87 20.00 -8.13 12.73
CA CYS A 87 21.04 -9.13 12.65
C CYS A 87 20.64 -10.36 13.44
N ASP A 88 20.77 -11.53 12.84
CA ASP A 88 20.39 -12.80 13.46
C ASP A 88 18.92 -12.76 13.99
N GLY A 89 18.04 -12.02 13.31
CA GLY A 89 16.65 -11.77 13.71
C GLY A 89 16.44 -10.79 14.88
N GLY A 90 17.51 -10.20 15.43
CA GLY A 90 17.46 -9.24 16.54
C GLY A 90 17.60 -7.77 16.12
N PRO A 91 17.20 -6.81 16.99
CA PRO A 91 17.34 -5.38 16.71
C PRO A 91 18.81 -4.93 16.71
N PRO A 92 19.12 -3.74 16.14
CA PRO A 92 20.48 -3.22 16.08
C PRO A 92 21.11 -3.02 17.47
N GLY A 93 22.39 -3.35 17.58
CA GLY A 93 23.16 -3.24 18.81
C GLY A 93 24.57 -2.67 18.56
N ARG A 94 25.35 -2.49 19.63
CA ARG A 94 26.75 -2.02 19.49
C ARG A 94 27.61 -2.92 18.61
N ASN A 95 27.32 -4.23 18.63
CA ASN A 95 28.03 -5.24 17.86
C ASN A 95 27.39 -5.51 16.49
N CYS A 96 26.23 -4.92 16.22
CA CYS A 96 25.54 -4.99 14.94
C CYS A 96 24.75 -3.68 14.70
N PRO A 97 25.47 -2.57 14.42
CA PRO A 97 24.84 -1.28 14.18
C PRO A 97 24.03 -1.30 12.88
N ALA A 98 22.93 -0.56 12.81
CA ALA A 98 22.21 -0.40 11.56
C ALA A 98 23.10 0.23 10.47
N LEU A 99 23.05 -0.32 9.27
CA LEU A 99 23.82 0.14 8.11
C LEU A 99 22.87 0.71 7.05
N LEU A 100 23.28 1.83 6.47
CA LEU A 100 22.50 2.55 5.46
C LEU A 100 23.30 2.64 4.17
N PHE A 101 22.64 2.36 3.06
CA PHE A 101 23.20 2.52 1.72
C PHE A 101 22.23 3.32 0.85
N GLY A 102 22.76 4.02 -0.15
CA GLY A 102 21.97 4.73 -1.15
C GLY A 102 22.45 4.43 -2.56
N THR A 103 21.51 4.43 -3.51
CA THR A 103 21.75 4.34 -4.95
C THR A 103 21.18 5.57 -5.65
N VAL A 104 21.81 5.96 -6.75
CA VAL A 104 21.37 7.04 -7.65
C VAL A 104 21.37 6.58 -9.12
N ASP A 105 21.50 5.27 -9.32
CA ASP A 105 21.58 4.60 -10.62
C ASP A 105 20.66 3.37 -10.67
N GLY A 106 19.59 3.38 -9.89
CA GLY A 106 18.55 2.35 -9.92
C GLY A 106 19.02 1.01 -9.36
N GLY A 107 19.96 1.04 -8.43
CA GLY A 107 20.51 -0.14 -7.76
C GLY A 107 21.65 -0.82 -8.52
N TRP A 108 22.24 -0.19 -9.53
CA TRP A 108 23.47 -0.68 -10.16
C TRP A 108 24.67 -0.58 -9.21
N SER A 109 24.74 0.49 -8.43
CA SER A 109 25.74 0.68 -7.39
C SER A 109 25.12 1.23 -6.11
N TRP A 110 25.75 0.90 -4.99
CA TRP A 110 25.29 1.25 -3.65
C TRP A 110 26.43 1.86 -2.86
N ARG A 111 26.24 3.10 -2.40
CA ARG A 111 27.19 3.82 -1.57
C ARG A 111 26.78 3.72 -0.11
N SER A 112 27.72 3.33 0.76
CA SER A 112 27.52 3.40 2.20
C SER A 112 27.30 4.85 2.66
N LEU A 113 26.28 5.06 3.47
CA LEU A 113 25.90 6.34 4.05
C LEU A 113 26.09 6.30 5.57
N ARG A 114 26.44 7.44 6.16
CA ARG A 114 26.59 7.52 7.61
C ARG A 114 25.21 7.55 8.27
N HIS A 115 24.85 6.46 8.93
CA HIS A 115 23.64 6.42 9.74
C HIS A 115 23.78 7.35 10.97
N PRO A 116 22.85 8.30 11.21
CA PRO A 116 22.99 9.29 12.28
C PRO A 116 22.84 8.67 13.69
N ARG A 117 22.03 7.60 13.79
CA ARG A 117 21.83 6.85 15.03
C ARG A 117 21.72 5.34 14.80
N PRO A 118 22.84 4.62 14.61
CA PRO A 118 22.79 3.23 14.15
C PRO A 118 22.41 2.22 15.24
N VAL A 119 22.47 2.58 16.52
CA VAL A 119 22.04 1.74 17.64
C VAL A 119 20.75 2.31 18.21
N ALA A 120 19.64 1.60 17.99
CA ALA A 120 18.27 1.98 18.34
C ALA A 120 17.43 0.69 18.46
N GLU A 121 16.34 0.74 19.24
CA GLU A 121 15.45 -0.41 19.46
C GLU A 121 14.57 -0.69 18.24
N GLY A 122 14.19 0.36 17.51
CA GLY A 122 13.47 0.30 16.25
C GLY A 122 14.11 1.22 15.22
N GLN A 123 14.24 0.76 13.98
CA GLN A 123 14.68 1.57 12.85
C GLN A 123 13.66 1.47 11.73
N GLN A 124 13.29 2.61 11.17
CA GLN A 124 12.42 2.67 10.00
C GLN A 124 13.02 3.65 9.00
N LEU A 125 12.81 3.35 7.72
CA LEU A 125 13.30 4.10 6.57
C LEU A 125 12.07 4.58 5.79
N TYR A 126 12.05 5.87 5.47
CA TYR A 126 11.05 6.44 4.57
C TYR A 126 11.75 7.34 3.57
N ALA A 127 11.24 7.40 2.35
CA ALA A 127 11.77 8.31 1.35
C ALA A 127 10.68 8.95 0.51
N ALA A 128 10.98 10.15 0.05
CA ALA A 128 10.23 10.87 -0.96
C ALA A 128 11.22 11.63 -1.85
N ARG A 129 10.75 12.22 -2.95
CA ARG A 129 11.63 12.96 -3.87
C ARG A 129 12.42 14.05 -3.12
N GLY A 130 13.75 13.92 -3.13
CA GLY A 130 14.65 14.86 -2.44
C GLY A 130 14.66 14.75 -0.91
N LEU A 131 14.09 13.69 -0.33
CA LEU A 131 13.92 13.53 1.11
C LEU A 131 14.18 12.10 1.55
N LEU A 132 15.07 11.93 2.52
CA LEU A 132 15.29 10.69 3.24
C LEU A 132 14.97 10.91 4.72
N VAL A 133 14.16 10.04 5.30
CA VAL A 133 13.76 10.10 6.71
C VAL A 133 14.06 8.77 7.39
N LEU A 134 14.66 8.87 8.58
CA LEU A 134 14.86 7.74 9.47
C LEU A 134 14.13 7.99 10.78
N TRP A 135 13.40 6.99 11.25
CA TRP A 135 12.92 6.94 12.62
C TRP A 135 13.75 5.94 13.40
N ALA A 136 14.47 6.42 14.41
CA ALA A 136 15.34 5.59 15.25
C ALA A 136 14.84 5.66 16.70
N GLU A 137 14.06 4.67 17.14
CA GLU A 137 13.45 4.64 18.46
C GLU A 137 14.45 4.28 19.57
N PRO A 138 14.44 4.93 20.75
CA PRO A 138 13.60 6.06 21.18
C PRO A 138 14.20 7.44 20.88
N HIS A 139 15.18 7.50 19.98
CA HIS A 139 16.02 8.67 19.77
C HIS A 139 15.40 9.75 18.87
N GLY A 140 14.40 9.42 18.07
CA GLY A 140 13.62 10.41 17.33
C GLY A 140 13.79 10.32 15.81
N TRP A 141 13.32 11.37 15.13
CA TRP A 141 13.35 11.51 13.68
C TRP A 141 14.65 12.14 13.21
N TYR A 142 15.17 11.64 12.09
CA TYR A 142 16.33 12.18 11.39
C TYR A 142 15.98 12.38 9.92
N THR A 143 16.31 13.56 9.38
CA THR A 143 15.93 13.94 8.01
C THR A 143 17.14 14.42 7.23
N SER A 144 17.22 13.98 5.99
CA SER A 144 18.23 14.37 5.01
C SER A 144 17.54 14.88 3.74
N THR A 145 18.01 16.01 3.21
CA THR A 145 17.61 16.55 1.91
C THR A 145 18.73 16.51 0.86
N ASP A 146 19.86 15.87 1.19
CA ASP A 146 21.06 15.77 0.34
C ASP A 146 21.44 14.31 0.02
N GLY A 147 20.44 13.43 -0.06
CA GLY A 147 20.62 12.02 -0.40
C GLY A 147 21.28 11.17 0.70
N GLY A 148 21.29 11.65 1.94
CA GLY A 148 21.78 10.95 3.13
C GLY A 148 23.21 11.32 3.51
N ALA A 149 23.74 12.42 2.97
CA ALA A 149 25.06 12.92 3.35
C ALA A 149 25.03 13.60 4.72
N ARG A 150 23.94 14.30 5.05
CA ARG A 150 23.76 14.98 6.34
C ARG A 150 22.35 14.77 6.86
N PHE A 151 22.25 14.58 8.18
CA PHE A 151 20.97 14.42 8.86
C PHE A 151 20.76 15.50 9.91
N SER A 152 19.54 16.03 9.95
CA SER A 152 19.05 16.90 11.02
C SER A 152 18.06 16.14 11.88
N ARG A 153 18.17 16.25 13.21
CA ARG A 153 17.24 15.61 14.15
C ARG A 153 16.04 16.51 14.40
N SER A 154 14.84 15.94 14.49
CA SER A 154 13.63 16.63 14.96
C SER A 154 12.98 15.90 16.13
N ALA A 155 12.30 16.67 17.00
CA ALA A 155 11.62 16.13 18.18
C ALA A 155 10.29 15.43 17.86
N GLY A 156 9.67 15.79 16.73
CA GLY A 156 8.45 15.17 16.21
C GLY A 156 8.59 14.89 14.72
N VAL A 157 7.47 14.48 14.10
CA VAL A 157 7.40 14.17 12.68
C VAL A 157 7.95 15.36 11.87
N PRO A 158 8.93 15.15 10.96
CA PRO A 158 9.52 16.24 10.20
C PRO A 158 8.50 16.93 9.30
N ALA A 159 8.49 18.27 9.29
CA ALA A 159 7.63 19.06 8.41
C ALA A 159 7.80 18.68 6.92
N ALA A 160 9.03 18.37 6.49
CA ALA A 160 9.31 17.92 5.13
C ALA A 160 8.67 16.56 4.82
N TRP A 161 8.58 15.65 5.81
CA TRP A 161 7.90 14.38 5.66
C TRP A 161 6.39 14.58 5.51
N THR A 162 5.80 15.43 6.36
CA THR A 162 4.40 15.81 6.23
C THR A 162 4.11 16.43 4.87
N ALA A 163 4.96 17.35 4.39
CA ALA A 163 4.81 17.94 3.06
C ALA A 163 4.84 16.88 1.93
N ALA A 164 5.66 15.84 2.08
CA ALA A 164 5.79 14.77 1.10
C ALA A 164 4.59 13.81 1.03
N GLN A 165 3.70 13.80 2.04
CA GLN A 165 2.47 13.01 2.02
C GLN A 165 1.37 13.61 1.11
N GLY A 166 1.66 14.72 0.44
CA GLY A 166 0.73 15.39 -0.46
C GLY A 166 0.17 16.69 0.13
N ARG A 167 -0.40 17.51 -0.75
CA ARG A 167 -0.91 18.84 -0.38
C ARG A 167 -2.14 18.78 0.53
N PHE A 168 -3.04 17.83 0.28
CA PHE A 168 -4.25 17.64 1.07
C PHE A 168 -4.11 16.37 1.90
N GLN A 169 -4.42 16.45 3.19
CA GLN A 169 -4.25 15.35 4.14
C GLN A 169 -5.41 15.34 5.14
N VAL A 170 -5.67 14.17 5.73
CA VAL A 170 -6.50 14.08 6.93
C VAL A 170 -5.61 14.42 8.12
N ASP A 171 -5.91 15.52 8.81
CA ASP A 171 -5.26 15.86 10.06
C ASP A 171 -5.74 14.92 11.16
N GLU A 172 -4.90 13.95 11.55
CA GLU A 172 -5.21 12.94 12.55
C GLU A 172 -5.67 13.52 13.90
N ALA A 173 -5.16 14.70 14.28
CA ALA A 173 -5.53 15.32 15.55
C ALA A 173 -6.97 15.84 15.55
N THR A 174 -7.50 16.22 14.39
CA THR A 174 -8.82 16.84 14.26
C THR A 174 -9.83 15.98 13.49
N GLY A 175 -9.37 14.94 12.78
CA GLY A 175 -10.18 14.13 11.88
C GLY A 175 -10.73 14.91 10.69
N LYS A 176 -10.07 16.01 10.29
CA LYS A 176 -10.54 16.94 9.24
C LYS A 176 -9.59 16.98 8.06
N VAL A 177 -10.10 17.42 6.89
CA VAL A 177 -9.23 17.70 5.75
C VAL A 177 -8.46 19.00 5.99
N ALA A 178 -7.15 18.94 5.84
CA ALA A 178 -6.24 20.06 5.93
C ALA A 178 -5.40 20.19 4.66
N GLU A 179 -4.99 21.42 4.37
CA GLU A 179 -4.05 21.75 3.30
C GLU A 179 -2.69 22.07 3.92
N TRP A 180 -1.63 21.52 3.35
CA TRP A 180 -0.26 21.89 3.65
C TRP A 180 0.06 23.28 3.10
N ASP A 181 0.33 24.24 3.97
CA ASP A 181 0.62 25.64 3.59
C ASP A 181 2.11 25.93 3.36
N GLY A 182 2.95 24.89 3.34
CA GLY A 182 4.42 25.01 3.30
C GLY A 182 5.08 24.92 4.66
N ARG A 183 4.32 25.09 5.76
CA ARG A 183 4.85 25.03 7.13
C ARG A 183 4.08 24.09 8.05
N ARG A 184 2.77 24.03 7.90
CA ARG A 184 1.89 23.19 8.72
C ARG A 184 0.65 22.77 7.94
N LEU A 185 -0.02 21.74 8.44
CA LEU A 185 -1.38 21.45 8.04
C LEU A 185 -2.32 22.53 8.58
N ARG A 186 -3.05 23.17 7.67
CA ARG A 186 -4.07 24.15 7.98
C ARG A 186 -5.43 23.58 7.61
N PRO A 187 -6.38 23.47 8.55
CA PRO A 187 -7.72 23.01 8.24
C PRO A 187 -8.34 23.84 7.10
N LEU A 188 -8.98 23.15 6.15
CA LEU A 188 -9.74 23.82 5.10
C LEU A 188 -10.92 24.61 5.71
N ALA A 189 -11.21 25.77 5.12
CA ALA A 189 -12.32 26.61 5.56
C ALA A 189 -13.68 25.91 5.36
N ALA A 190 -13.84 25.18 4.26
CA ALA A 190 -14.96 24.30 4.00
C ALA A 190 -14.53 22.85 4.21
N GLN A 191 -15.23 22.13 5.09
CA GLN A 191 -14.99 20.72 5.34
C GLN A 191 -16.00 19.86 4.57
N PRO A 192 -15.56 18.72 3.99
CA PRO A 192 -16.50 17.79 3.38
C PRO A 192 -17.38 17.12 4.45
N SER A 193 -18.66 16.93 4.13
CA SER A 193 -19.55 16.12 4.95
C SER A 193 -19.37 14.63 4.62
N VAL A 194 -18.24 14.05 5.05
CA VAL A 194 -17.89 12.64 4.83
C VAL A 194 -17.83 11.90 6.18
N PRO A 195 -18.84 11.06 6.49
CA PRO A 195 -18.79 10.18 7.65
C PRO A 195 -17.60 9.23 7.61
N GLY A 196 -16.95 9.04 8.77
CA GLY A 196 -15.80 8.15 8.89
C GLY A 196 -14.64 8.50 7.97
N LEU A 197 -14.43 9.80 7.70
CA LEU A 197 -13.34 10.31 6.87
C LEU A 197 -12.00 9.66 7.25
N ASN A 198 -11.39 8.94 6.31
CA ASN A 198 -10.14 8.23 6.54
C ASN A 198 -9.09 8.46 5.44
N THR A 199 -9.49 8.96 4.26
CA THR A 199 -8.56 9.28 3.17
C THR A 199 -8.95 10.60 2.50
N VAL A 200 -7.94 11.35 2.05
CA VAL A 200 -8.10 12.42 1.08
C VAL A 200 -6.95 12.33 0.09
N ASP A 201 -7.26 12.56 -1.18
CA ASP A 201 -6.27 12.71 -2.23
C ASP A 201 -6.74 13.81 -3.19
N GLY A 202 -5.83 14.63 -3.69
CA GLY A 202 -6.14 15.64 -4.69
C GLY A 202 -5.03 15.86 -5.71
N SER A 203 -3.97 15.04 -5.66
CA SER A 203 -2.75 15.32 -6.40
C SER A 203 -2.31 16.80 -6.25
N ASP A 204 -1.60 17.35 -7.22
CA ASP A 204 -1.27 18.79 -7.30
C ASP A 204 -2.35 19.61 -8.07
N GLY A 205 -3.48 18.98 -8.36
CA GLY A 205 -4.50 19.44 -9.30
C GLY A 205 -5.54 20.40 -8.71
N LEU A 206 -6.68 20.46 -9.40
CA LEU A 206 -7.90 21.16 -8.95
C LEU A 206 -8.87 20.22 -8.24
N LEU A 207 -8.88 18.94 -8.63
CA LEU A 207 -9.73 17.91 -8.06
C LEU A 207 -9.17 17.45 -6.72
N VAL A 208 -10.00 17.44 -5.69
CA VAL A 208 -9.72 16.82 -4.39
C VAL A 208 -10.87 15.89 -4.05
N VAL A 209 -10.55 14.66 -3.65
CA VAL A 209 -11.50 13.63 -3.25
C VAL A 209 -11.24 13.28 -1.79
N ALA A 210 -12.27 13.40 -0.97
CA ALA A 210 -12.26 12.95 0.41
C ALA A 210 -13.19 11.73 0.54
N ALA A 211 -12.72 10.69 1.21
CA ALA A 211 -13.44 9.43 1.33
C ALA A 211 -13.37 8.85 2.75
N GLY A 212 -14.43 8.15 3.11
CA GLY A 212 -14.63 7.61 4.44
C GLY A 212 -15.52 6.38 4.42
N ALA A 213 -15.53 5.64 5.53
CA ALA A 213 -16.53 4.62 5.78
C ALA A 213 -16.96 4.58 7.23
N VAL A 214 -18.24 4.30 7.43
CA VAL A 214 -18.84 4.04 8.74
C VAL A 214 -19.98 3.05 8.56
N ASP A 215 -20.18 2.17 9.54
CA ASP A 215 -21.23 1.13 9.54
C ASP A 215 -21.26 0.28 8.25
N GLY A 216 -20.07 -0.05 7.75
CA GLY A 216 -19.90 -0.87 6.54
C GLY A 216 -20.22 -0.16 5.22
N LYS A 217 -20.48 1.16 5.23
CA LYS A 217 -20.90 1.92 4.05
C LYS A 217 -19.85 2.94 3.61
N PRO A 218 -19.59 3.07 2.29
CA PRO A 218 -18.67 4.06 1.77
C PRO A 218 -19.33 5.44 1.61
N TYR A 219 -18.55 6.50 1.84
CA TYR A 219 -18.93 7.89 1.66
C TYR A 219 -17.82 8.66 0.95
N ALA A 220 -18.20 9.62 0.11
CA ALA A 220 -17.24 10.48 -0.55
C ALA A 220 -17.77 11.89 -0.78
N ALA A 221 -16.84 12.85 -0.87
CA ALA A 221 -17.09 14.19 -1.34
C ALA A 221 -15.96 14.60 -2.29
N VAL A 222 -16.31 15.40 -3.29
CA VAL A 222 -15.36 15.91 -4.28
C VAL A 222 -15.34 17.43 -4.26
N SER A 223 -14.18 18.01 -4.55
CA SER A 223 -13.99 19.42 -4.78
C SER A 223 -13.28 19.62 -6.11
N PHE A 224 -13.78 20.50 -6.96
CA PHE A 224 -13.15 20.85 -8.24
C PHE A 224 -12.40 22.19 -8.17
N ASP A 225 -12.27 22.76 -6.98
CA ASP A 225 -11.68 24.08 -6.74
C ASP A 225 -10.69 24.09 -5.57
N ARG A 226 -9.93 22.99 -5.42
CA ARG A 226 -8.88 22.82 -4.39
C ARG A 226 -9.42 22.88 -2.96
N GLY A 227 -10.54 22.22 -2.70
CA GLY A 227 -11.13 22.09 -1.38
C GLY A 227 -11.84 23.36 -0.89
N ARG A 228 -12.12 24.34 -1.76
CA ARG A 228 -12.85 25.56 -1.38
C ARG A 228 -14.35 25.31 -1.29
N ARG A 229 -14.88 24.45 -2.15
CA ARG A 229 -16.26 23.98 -2.17
C ARG A 229 -16.27 22.47 -2.32
N TRP A 230 -17.18 21.83 -1.59
CA TRP A 230 -17.32 20.39 -1.57
C TRP A 230 -18.72 20.00 -2.03
N LEU A 231 -18.78 18.97 -2.86
CA LEU A 231 -20.01 18.30 -3.25
C LEU A 231 -19.99 16.91 -2.63
N SER A 232 -20.97 16.62 -1.76
CA SER A 232 -21.21 15.25 -1.32
C SER A 232 -21.70 14.44 -2.51
N THR A 233 -21.03 13.32 -2.77
CA THR A 233 -21.29 12.45 -3.91
C THR A 233 -21.65 11.07 -3.38
N PRO A 234 -22.89 10.59 -3.61
CA PRO A 234 -23.28 9.24 -3.20
C PRO A 234 -22.34 8.19 -3.78
N VAL A 235 -21.91 7.25 -2.96
CA VAL A 235 -21.14 6.07 -3.38
C VAL A 235 -22.08 4.87 -3.31
N PRO A 236 -22.38 4.19 -4.42
CA PRO A 236 -23.19 2.98 -4.40
C PRO A 236 -22.56 1.94 -3.47
N ALA A 237 -23.31 1.44 -2.50
CA ALA A 237 -22.82 0.40 -1.59
C ALA A 237 -22.51 -0.88 -2.39
N PRO A 238 -21.36 -1.54 -2.18
CA PRO A 238 -21.10 -2.82 -2.81
C PRO A 238 -21.87 -3.92 -2.09
N ASP A 239 -21.82 -5.14 -2.64
CA ASP A 239 -22.29 -6.32 -1.93
C ASP A 239 -21.35 -6.62 -0.74
N GLY A 240 -21.88 -6.46 0.48
CA GLY A 240 -21.15 -6.70 1.72
C GLY A 240 -20.63 -5.42 2.39
N GLU A 241 -19.86 -5.62 3.48
CA GLU A 241 -19.34 -4.51 4.29
C GLU A 241 -18.05 -3.92 3.68
N VAL A 242 -17.95 -2.59 3.76
CA VAL A 242 -16.76 -1.82 3.41
C VAL A 242 -16.07 -1.32 4.68
N GLY A 243 -14.79 -1.65 4.81
CA GLY A 243 -13.86 -1.09 5.79
C GLY A 243 -13.34 0.28 5.31
N PRO A 244 -12.04 0.60 5.46
CA PRO A 244 -11.50 1.87 5.00
C PRO A 244 -11.69 2.10 3.49
N VAL A 245 -12.01 3.34 3.10
CA VAL A 245 -12.07 3.74 1.70
C VAL A 245 -10.86 4.60 1.36
N ARG A 246 -10.09 4.19 0.36
CA ARG A 246 -8.97 4.97 -0.18
C ARG A 246 -9.43 5.76 -1.40
N ALA A 247 -9.16 7.05 -1.40
CA ALA A 247 -9.27 7.90 -2.59
C ALA A 247 -7.94 7.90 -3.33
N LEU A 248 -7.99 7.78 -4.66
CA LEU A 248 -6.82 7.82 -5.53
C LEU A 248 -7.13 8.79 -6.69
N VAL A 249 -6.35 9.86 -6.82
CA VAL A 249 -6.52 10.90 -7.84
C VAL A 249 -5.27 10.91 -8.74
N GLU A 250 -5.48 10.59 -10.01
CA GLU A 250 -4.43 10.60 -11.03
C GLU A 250 -4.16 12.04 -11.53
N PRO A 251 -2.96 12.33 -12.07
CA PRO A 251 -2.62 13.67 -12.57
C PRO A 251 -3.55 14.17 -13.70
N ASP A 252 -4.17 13.26 -14.45
CA ASP A 252 -5.13 13.59 -15.52
C ASP A 252 -6.53 13.94 -14.99
N GLY A 253 -6.74 13.88 -13.67
CA GLY A 253 -8.02 14.14 -13.02
C GLY A 253 -8.94 12.91 -12.95
N THR A 254 -8.49 11.74 -13.40
CA THR A 254 -9.19 10.49 -13.12
C THR A 254 -9.15 10.20 -11.62
N ALA A 255 -10.28 9.78 -11.06
CA ALA A 255 -10.37 9.44 -9.65
C ALA A 255 -11.02 8.08 -9.42
N TRP A 256 -10.47 7.37 -8.43
CA TRP A 256 -10.94 6.06 -7.97
C TRP A 256 -11.23 6.08 -6.48
N LEU A 257 -12.19 5.27 -6.07
CA LEU A 257 -12.33 4.82 -4.69
C LEU A 257 -12.03 3.33 -4.61
N VAL A 258 -11.27 2.93 -3.59
CA VAL A 258 -10.97 1.55 -3.25
C VAL A 258 -11.49 1.29 -1.83
N GLY A 259 -12.60 0.58 -1.72
CA GLY A 259 -13.22 0.19 -0.46
C GLY A 259 -12.70 -1.16 -0.02
N GLU A 260 -11.79 -1.16 0.96
CA GLU A 260 -11.20 -2.38 1.48
C GLU A 260 -12.25 -3.19 2.23
N ARG A 261 -12.18 -4.52 2.12
CA ARG A 261 -13.00 -5.40 2.95
C ARG A 261 -12.47 -5.42 4.39
N PRO A 262 -13.31 -5.69 5.40
CA PRO A 262 -12.87 -5.82 6.79
C PRO A 262 -11.76 -6.88 7.00
N ASP A 263 -11.75 -7.94 6.16
CA ASP A 263 -10.73 -8.99 6.16
C ASP A 263 -9.37 -8.55 5.58
N ARG A 264 -9.33 -7.40 4.88
CA ARG A 264 -8.17 -6.82 4.17
C ARG A 264 -7.52 -7.72 3.10
N THR A 265 -8.14 -8.84 2.77
CA THR A 265 -7.59 -9.81 1.82
C THR A 265 -8.56 -10.12 0.70
N GLY A 266 -9.86 -9.92 0.87
CA GLY A 266 -10.81 -10.15 -0.21
C GLY A 266 -10.85 -9.01 -1.22
N TRP A 267 -11.48 -9.28 -2.36
CA TRP A 267 -11.62 -8.31 -3.44
C TRP A 267 -12.34 -7.02 -2.97
N PRO A 268 -11.76 -5.83 -3.19
CA PRO A 268 -12.32 -4.58 -2.70
C PRO A 268 -13.51 -4.12 -3.54
N GLY A 269 -14.34 -3.26 -2.96
CA GLY A 269 -15.24 -2.43 -3.75
C GLY A 269 -14.43 -1.41 -4.56
N LEU A 270 -14.72 -1.28 -5.85
CA LEU A 270 -14.06 -0.33 -6.74
C LEU A 270 -15.08 0.61 -7.34
N TRP A 271 -14.77 1.91 -7.35
CA TRP A 271 -15.59 2.92 -8.02
C TRP A 271 -14.73 3.88 -8.82
N ARG A 272 -15.24 4.32 -9.96
CA ARG A 272 -14.61 5.33 -10.81
C ARG A 272 -15.50 6.57 -10.90
N LEU A 273 -14.90 7.75 -10.86
CA LEU A 273 -15.63 9.00 -11.01
C LEU A 273 -15.93 9.29 -12.50
N ARG A 274 -17.21 9.23 -12.90
CA ARG A 274 -17.72 9.54 -14.25
C ARG A 274 -19.05 10.28 -14.14
N GLY A 275 -19.03 11.58 -13.84
CA GLY A 275 -20.23 12.37 -13.52
C GLY A 275 -20.88 12.02 -12.16
N GLY A 276 -20.58 10.84 -11.61
CA GLY A 276 -20.82 10.36 -10.25
C GLY A 276 -19.91 9.16 -9.96
N TRP A 277 -20.04 8.53 -8.79
CA TRP A 277 -19.31 7.30 -8.50
C TRP A 277 -20.01 6.10 -9.13
N GLU A 278 -19.38 5.53 -10.15
CA GLU A 278 -19.86 4.33 -10.82
C GLU A 278 -19.12 3.10 -10.26
N PRO A 279 -19.83 2.05 -9.80
CA PRO A 279 -19.18 0.84 -9.36
C PRO A 279 -18.53 0.13 -10.55
N VAL A 280 -17.32 -0.36 -10.33
CA VAL A 280 -16.57 -1.14 -11.32
C VAL A 280 -16.69 -2.61 -10.94
N GLY A 281 -17.74 -3.24 -11.46
CA GLY A 281 -17.92 -4.69 -11.39
C GLY A 281 -16.92 -5.36 -12.32
N VAL A 282 -16.15 -6.31 -11.78
CA VAL A 282 -15.25 -7.12 -12.59
C VAL A 282 -15.54 -8.58 -12.36
N ASP A 283 -15.57 -9.35 -13.43
CA ASP A 283 -15.61 -10.81 -13.36
C ASP A 283 -14.19 -11.38 -13.48
N GLY A 284 -14.01 -12.61 -12.99
CA GLY A 284 -12.75 -13.35 -13.19
C GLY A 284 -11.55 -12.79 -12.44
N HIS A 285 -11.76 -11.97 -11.41
CA HIS A 285 -10.73 -11.47 -10.51
C HIS A 285 -10.26 -12.56 -9.52
N PRO A 286 -9.03 -12.48 -8.94
CA PRO A 286 -8.61 -13.41 -7.90
C PRO A 286 -9.48 -13.26 -6.64
N THR A 287 -9.65 -14.35 -5.88
CA THR A 287 -10.39 -14.33 -4.61
C THR A 287 -9.72 -13.44 -3.56
N GLU A 288 -8.40 -13.42 -3.58
CA GLU A 288 -7.57 -12.63 -2.67
C GLU A 288 -6.85 -11.51 -3.41
N LEU A 289 -6.89 -10.32 -2.82
CA LEU A 289 -6.21 -9.12 -3.25
C LEU A 289 -5.27 -8.64 -2.13
N ARG A 290 -4.10 -8.16 -2.51
CA ARG A 290 -3.05 -7.67 -1.61
C ARG A 290 -2.78 -6.19 -1.77
N SER A 291 -2.82 -5.66 -2.99
CA SER A 291 -2.57 -4.24 -3.24
C SER A 291 -3.28 -3.73 -4.48
N VAL A 292 -3.47 -2.41 -4.53
CA VAL A 292 -4.07 -1.68 -5.65
C VAL A 292 -3.25 -0.41 -5.88
N ALA A 293 -2.91 -0.13 -7.14
CA ALA A 293 -2.15 1.05 -7.55
C ALA A 293 -2.71 1.64 -8.85
N PRO A 294 -2.95 2.97 -8.96
CA PRO A 294 -3.32 3.58 -10.23
C PRO A 294 -2.13 3.60 -11.19
N ILE A 295 -2.35 3.27 -12.47
CA ILE A 295 -1.28 3.12 -13.45
C ILE A 295 -1.40 4.03 -14.68
N GLY A 296 -2.32 4.99 -14.67
CA GLY A 296 -2.54 5.94 -15.78
C GLY A 296 -3.72 5.56 -16.67
N GLY A 297 -4.36 6.56 -17.27
CA GLY A 297 -5.47 6.42 -18.22
C GLY A 297 -6.68 5.70 -17.65
N GLY A 298 -6.88 5.81 -16.33
CA GLY A 298 -7.97 5.18 -15.61
C GLY A 298 -7.91 3.66 -15.66
N LEU A 299 -6.74 3.14 -15.31
CA LEU A 299 -6.49 1.74 -15.03
C LEU A 299 -5.92 1.60 -13.61
N LEU A 300 -6.28 0.51 -12.95
CA LEU A 300 -5.68 0.09 -11.69
C LEU A 300 -4.89 -1.19 -11.91
N ALA A 301 -3.63 -1.23 -11.48
CA ALA A 301 -2.94 -2.50 -11.26
C ALA A 301 -3.34 -3.07 -9.90
N VAL A 302 -3.51 -4.38 -9.84
CA VAL A 302 -3.79 -5.13 -8.62
C VAL A 302 -2.78 -6.26 -8.44
N THR A 303 -2.51 -6.63 -7.19
CA THR A 303 -1.81 -7.89 -6.89
C THR A 303 -2.66 -8.78 -6.01
N GLY A 304 -2.51 -10.09 -6.17
CA GLY A 304 -3.27 -11.08 -5.42
C GLY A 304 -2.67 -12.48 -5.53
N SER A 305 -3.47 -13.49 -5.17
CA SER A 305 -3.02 -14.90 -5.18
C SER A 305 -2.57 -15.41 -6.55
N ARG A 306 -2.98 -14.75 -7.65
CA ARG A 306 -2.59 -15.08 -9.03
C ARG A 306 -1.46 -14.20 -9.59
N GLY A 307 -0.82 -13.38 -8.76
CA GLY A 307 0.18 -12.40 -9.22
C GLY A 307 -0.45 -11.05 -9.56
N ALA A 308 0.00 -10.42 -10.65
CA ALA A 308 -0.50 -9.12 -11.09
C ALA A 308 -1.70 -9.22 -12.03
N GLY A 309 -2.60 -8.25 -11.92
CA GLY A 309 -3.69 -8.01 -12.86
C GLY A 309 -3.93 -6.53 -13.10
N VAL A 310 -4.79 -6.23 -14.06
CA VAL A 310 -5.27 -4.88 -14.36
C VAL A 310 -6.78 -4.84 -14.29
N VAL A 311 -7.29 -3.71 -13.79
CA VAL A 311 -8.72 -3.37 -13.76
C VAL A 311 -8.93 -2.09 -14.57
N GLY A 312 -9.86 -2.15 -15.52
CA GLY A 312 -10.38 -1.03 -16.28
C GLY A 312 -11.90 -1.17 -16.40
N ASP A 313 -12.39 -1.48 -17.60
CA ASP A 313 -13.78 -1.90 -17.82
C ASP A 313 -14.00 -3.42 -17.58
N GLY A 314 -12.92 -4.12 -17.20
CA GLY A 314 -12.91 -5.54 -16.84
C GLY A 314 -11.60 -5.89 -16.14
N TYR A 315 -11.44 -7.14 -15.73
CA TYR A 315 -10.21 -7.68 -15.17
C TYR A 315 -9.42 -8.46 -16.23
N ALA A 316 -8.10 -8.29 -16.24
CA ALA A 316 -7.19 -9.18 -16.97
C ALA A 316 -5.94 -9.45 -16.14
N ASP A 317 -5.45 -10.69 -16.17
CA ASP A 317 -4.15 -11.02 -15.60
C ASP A 317 -3.03 -10.39 -16.45
N LEU A 318 -1.98 -9.93 -15.78
CA LEU A 318 -0.80 -9.37 -16.43
C LEU A 318 0.37 -10.35 -16.31
N PRO A 319 1.16 -10.56 -17.37
CA PRO A 319 2.30 -11.45 -17.34
C PRO A 319 3.53 -10.82 -16.65
N TRP A 320 3.32 -9.87 -15.73
CA TRP A 320 4.41 -9.20 -15.01
C TRP A 320 5.13 -10.18 -14.06
N PRO A 321 6.42 -9.97 -13.72
CA PRO A 321 7.19 -10.80 -12.81
C PRO A 321 6.79 -10.63 -11.33
N ILE A 322 5.51 -10.42 -11.05
CA ILE A 322 4.99 -10.08 -9.73
C ILE A 322 4.30 -11.31 -9.13
N GLY A 323 4.88 -11.84 -8.06
CA GLY A 323 4.33 -12.91 -7.25
C GLY A 323 3.29 -12.45 -6.21
N PRO A 324 2.55 -13.38 -5.59
CA PRO A 324 1.50 -13.11 -4.59
C PRO A 324 2.01 -12.44 -3.30
N GLU A 325 3.31 -12.51 -3.03
CA GLU A 325 3.96 -11.86 -1.91
C GLU A 325 4.05 -10.33 -2.05
N HIS A 326 4.01 -9.83 -3.29
CA HIS A 326 4.32 -8.44 -3.59
C HIS A 326 3.16 -7.47 -3.35
N HIS A 327 3.51 -6.29 -2.87
CA HIS A 327 2.65 -5.12 -2.71
C HIS A 327 3.12 -4.01 -3.66
N LEU A 328 2.19 -3.39 -4.38
CA LEU A 328 2.47 -2.30 -5.33
C LEU A 328 2.38 -0.92 -4.70
N ARG A 329 3.28 -0.04 -5.14
CA ARG A 329 3.23 1.40 -4.92
C ARG A 329 3.60 2.14 -6.21
N VAL A 330 2.95 3.27 -6.46
CA VAL A 330 3.35 4.23 -7.49
C VAL A 330 4.39 5.19 -6.91
N LEU A 331 5.52 5.32 -7.58
CA LEU A 331 6.61 6.24 -7.24
C LEU A 331 6.39 7.62 -7.89
N ALA A 332 7.21 8.60 -7.50
CA ALA A 332 7.02 10.00 -7.92
C ALA A 332 7.17 10.24 -9.44
N ASP A 333 7.89 9.34 -10.12
CA ASP A 333 8.10 9.33 -11.58
C ASP A 333 7.10 8.42 -12.32
N SER A 334 6.06 7.93 -11.64
CA SER A 334 5.10 6.93 -12.14
C SER A 334 5.66 5.51 -12.35
N THR A 335 6.89 5.24 -11.90
CA THR A 335 7.41 3.87 -11.78
C THR A 335 6.57 3.10 -10.75
N LEU A 336 6.30 1.81 -11.03
CA LEU A 336 5.72 0.92 -10.03
C LEU A 336 6.83 0.23 -9.24
N ALA A 337 6.77 0.32 -7.92
CA ALA A 337 7.57 -0.52 -7.04
C ALA A 337 6.71 -1.70 -6.55
N ALA A 338 7.18 -2.93 -6.75
CA ALA A 338 6.63 -4.12 -6.12
C ALA A 338 7.59 -4.60 -5.04
N THR A 339 7.16 -4.59 -3.79
CA THR A 339 7.95 -4.99 -2.61
C THR A 339 7.32 -6.20 -1.94
N GLY A 340 8.09 -7.17 -1.46
CA GLY A 340 7.55 -8.34 -0.77
C GLY A 340 8.57 -9.47 -0.56
N GLY A 341 9.57 -9.54 -1.44
CA GLY A 341 10.73 -10.40 -1.28
C GLY A 341 11.78 -9.83 -0.31
N PRO A 342 12.51 -10.68 0.42
CA PRO A 342 13.60 -10.24 1.30
C PRO A 342 14.75 -9.63 0.48
N GLY A 343 15.13 -8.38 0.80
CA GLY A 343 16.23 -7.68 0.10
C GLY A 343 15.97 -7.42 -1.38
N GLU A 344 14.69 -7.39 -1.78
CA GLU A 344 14.26 -7.29 -3.17
C GLU A 344 13.24 -6.17 -3.38
N VAL A 345 13.36 -5.51 -4.53
CA VAL A 345 12.29 -4.69 -5.11
C VAL A 345 12.25 -4.89 -6.63
N LEU A 346 11.04 -4.97 -7.18
CA LEU A 346 10.79 -4.93 -8.62
C LEU A 346 10.37 -3.52 -9.02
N LEU A 347 11.04 -2.94 -10.02
CA LEU A 347 10.76 -1.60 -10.54
C LEU A 347 10.18 -1.73 -11.96
N GLY A 348 8.91 -1.41 -12.13
CA GLY A 348 8.18 -1.43 -13.39
C GLY A 348 8.18 -0.05 -14.04
N VAL A 349 9.18 0.22 -14.87
CA VAL A 349 9.34 1.50 -15.60
C VAL A 349 8.54 1.44 -16.89
N GLY A 350 7.69 2.45 -17.12
CA GLY A 350 6.82 2.50 -18.29
C GLY A 350 5.47 3.13 -17.95
N TYR A 351 4.49 2.89 -18.82
CA TYR A 351 3.17 3.50 -18.72
C TYR A 351 2.08 2.42 -18.78
N GLN A 352 1.09 2.50 -17.90
CA GLN A 352 -0.01 1.53 -17.84
C GLN A 352 0.48 0.08 -17.71
N THR A 353 0.07 -0.79 -18.63
CA THR A 353 0.41 -2.22 -18.67
C THR A 353 1.73 -2.49 -19.38
N ASP A 354 2.21 -1.55 -20.21
CA ASP A 354 3.47 -1.63 -20.93
C ASP A 354 4.62 -1.14 -20.04
N ARG A 355 5.23 -2.09 -19.33
CA ARG A 355 6.27 -1.82 -18.35
C ARG A 355 7.43 -2.77 -18.52
N ARG A 356 8.63 -2.20 -18.54
CA ARG A 356 9.89 -2.93 -18.39
C ARG A 356 10.17 -3.12 -16.90
N TRP A 357 10.24 -4.36 -16.47
CA TRP A 357 10.50 -4.72 -15.08
C TRP A 357 11.99 -4.96 -14.82
N ILE A 358 12.50 -4.30 -13.79
CA ILE A 358 13.87 -4.42 -13.28
C ILE A 358 13.79 -5.03 -11.89
N ARG A 359 14.52 -6.13 -11.65
CA ARG A 359 14.65 -6.75 -10.33
C ARG A 359 15.93 -6.27 -9.66
N VAL A 360 15.82 -5.54 -8.57
CA VAL A 360 16.97 -5.11 -7.77
C VAL A 360 17.09 -6.04 -6.57
N LEU A 361 18.27 -6.66 -6.43
CA LEU A 361 18.59 -7.57 -5.33
C LEU A 361 19.78 -7.04 -4.57
N VAL A 362 19.60 -6.79 -3.27
CA VAL A 362 20.65 -6.28 -2.39
C VAL A 362 20.90 -7.28 -1.28
N SER A 363 22.12 -7.79 -1.19
CA SER A 363 22.54 -8.72 -0.14
C SER A 363 23.84 -8.29 0.53
N GLY A 364 24.10 -8.83 1.72
CA GLY A 364 25.43 -8.82 2.31
C GLY A 364 26.40 -9.75 1.58
N GLU A 365 27.65 -9.79 2.07
CA GLU A 365 28.74 -10.59 1.52
C GLU A 365 28.57 -12.10 1.71
#